data_AF-E0XUU8-F1
#
_entry.id   AF-E0XUU8-F1
#
_cell.length_a   1.000
_cell.length_b   1.000
_cell.length_c   1.000
_cell.angle_alpha   90.00
_cell.angle_beta   90.00
_cell.angle_gamma   90.00
#
_symmetry.space_group_name_H-M   'P 1'
#
loop_
_entity.id
_entity.type
_entity.pdbx_description
1 polymer ?
#
loop_
_entity_poly.entity_id
_entity_poly.type
_entity_poly.pdbx_seq_one_letter_code
_entity_poly.pdbx_strand_id
1 'polypeptide(L)' 'MAFALRIYASVTFAGPGDGWGLFVDIDQLKVVNENTGTEYKQSKVFGDQIVYQFALDESFSFLLFATENMNEGGLAE' A
#
# COMPACT_ATOMS: atom_id res chain seq x y z
N MET A 1 9.64 2.36 15.82
CA MET A 1 8.74 2.57 14.68
C MET A 1 9.61 2.64 13.44
N ALA A 2 9.48 1.70 12.51
CA ALA A 2 10.28 1.64 11.29
C ALA A 2 9.34 1.88 10.11
N PHE A 3 9.65 2.86 9.26
CA PHE A 3 8.91 3.19 8.05
C PHE A 3 9.75 2.80 6.83
N ALA A 4 9.11 2.20 5.84
CA ALA A 4 9.75 1.78 4.59
C ALA A 4 9.03 2.44 3.41
N LEU A 5 9.61 3.53 2.90
CA LEU A 5 9.12 4.18 1.69
C LEU A 5 9.61 3.40 0.47
N ARG A 6 8.68 2.94 -0.37
CA ARG A 6 9.01 2.33 -1.65
C ARG A 6 8.51 3.19 -2.80
N ILE A 7 9.42 3.54 -3.71
CA ILE A 7 9.14 4.33 -4.91
C ILE A 7 9.20 3.40 -6.12
N TYR A 8 8.16 3.42 -6.94
CA TYR A 8 8.06 2.59 -8.14
C TYR A 8 7.54 3.41 -9.30
N ALA A 9 7.91 2.99 -10.51
CA ALA A 9 7.56 3.65 -11.75
C ALA A 9 7.13 2.60 -12.79
N SER A 10 5.97 2.80 -13.41
CA SER A 10 5.43 1.90 -14.43
C SER A 10 4.81 2.68 -15.59
N VAL A 11 4.91 2.13 -16.80
CA VAL A 11 4.28 2.68 -18.01
C VAL A 11 2.95 1.96 -18.23
N THR A 12 1.87 2.73 -18.38
CA THR A 12 0.50 2.22 -18.57
C THR A 12 -0.08 2.60 -19.92
N PHE A 13 -0.73 1.65 -20.58
CA PHE A 13 -1.41 1.84 -21.87
C PHE A 13 -2.91 2.06 -21.60
N ALA A 14 -3.28 3.27 -21.22
CA ALA A 14 -4.65 3.71 -20.96
C ALA A 14 -4.76 5.20 -21.33
N GLY A 15 -5.94 5.63 -21.80
CA GLY A 15 -6.17 7.02 -22.24
C GLY A 15 -5.72 8.03 -21.19
N PRO A 16 -4.90 9.02 -21.55
CA PRO A 16 -4.13 9.79 -20.60
C PRO A 16 -4.97 10.92 -19.99
N GLY A 17 -5.01 10.97 -18.66
CA GLY A 17 -5.29 12.20 -17.92
C GLY A 17 -4.13 12.45 -16.97
N ASP A 18 -3.75 13.73 -16.78
CA ASP A 18 -2.86 14.11 -15.69
C ASP A 18 -3.66 14.13 -14.39
N GLY A 19 -3.11 13.55 -13.32
CA GLY A 19 -3.85 13.52 -12.07
C GLY A 19 -3.13 12.89 -10.90
N TRP A 20 -3.54 13.34 -9.71
CA TRP A 20 -3.19 12.69 -8.46
C TRP A 20 -4.24 11.63 -8.10
N GLY A 21 -3.76 10.49 -7.63
CA GLY A 21 -4.53 9.48 -6.94
C GLY A 21 -4.02 9.30 -5.52
N LEU A 22 -4.94 9.12 -4.57
CA LEU A 22 -4.64 8.74 -3.20
C LEU A 22 -5.40 7.44 -2.90
N PHE A 23 -4.67 6.41 -2.51
CA PHE A 23 -5.23 5.18 -2.00
C PHE A 23 -4.83 5.05 -0.53
N VAL A 24 -5.81 4.82 0.33
CA VAL A 24 -5.59 4.55 1.75
C VAL A 24 -6.24 3.22 2.05
N ASP A 25 -5.48 2.33 2.65
CA ASP A 25 -5.94 0.99 2.98
C ASP A 25 -5.74 0.70 4.47
N ILE A 26 -6.72 0.02 5.05
CA ILE A 26 -6.75 -0.33 6.46
C ILE A 26 -7.16 -1.79 6.57
N ASP A 27 -6.15 -2.61 6.81
CA ASP A 27 -6.32 -4.04 6.96
C ASP A 27 -6.10 -4.48 8.41
N GLN A 28 -6.70 -5.63 8.75
CA GLN A 28 -6.54 -6.26 10.06
C GLN A 28 -6.01 -7.67 9.85
N LEU A 29 -4.79 -7.92 10.31
CA LEU A 29 -4.21 -9.25 10.33
C LEU A 29 -4.56 -9.94 11.65
N LYS A 30 -5.21 -11.09 11.56
CA LYS A 30 -5.53 -11.93 12.72
C LYS A 30 -4.51 -13.05 12.82
N VAL A 31 -3.66 -13.00 13.84
CA VAL A 31 -2.67 -14.06 14.07
C VAL A 31 -3.34 -15.19 14.86
N VAL A 32 -3.54 -16.33 14.20
CA VAL A 32 -4.16 -17.54 14.78
C VAL A 32 -3.10 -18.64 14.90
N ASN A 33 -3.00 -19.28 16.05
CA ASN A 33 -2.24 -20.51 16.20
C ASN A 33 -2.89 -21.60 15.35
N GLU A 34 -2.15 -22.17 14.39
CA GLU A 34 -2.66 -23.28 13.58
C GLU A 34 -2.94 -24.55 14.40
N ASN A 35 -2.21 -24.78 15.51
CA ASN A 35 -2.29 -26.00 16.30
C ASN A 35 -3.34 -25.94 17.41
N THR A 36 -3.59 -24.75 17.97
CA THR A 36 -4.54 -24.57 19.10
C THR A 36 -5.78 -23.77 18.73
N GLY A 37 -5.82 -23.16 17.54
CA GLY A 37 -6.87 -22.22 17.13
C GLY A 37 -6.90 -20.93 17.97
N THR A 38 -5.91 -20.73 18.84
CA THR A 38 -5.86 -19.60 19.76
C THR A 38 -5.44 -18.34 19.02
N GLU A 39 -6.20 -17.26 19.23
CA GLU A 39 -5.95 -15.96 18.62
C GLU A 39 -5.01 -15.16 19.53
N TYR A 40 -3.85 -14.77 19.04
CA TYR A 40 -2.81 -14.15 19.89
C TYR A 40 -2.79 -12.63 19.82
N LYS A 41 -3.18 -12.03 18.69
CA LYS A 41 -3.44 -10.60 18.59
C LYS A 41 -4.05 -10.22 17.24
N GLN A 42 -4.81 -9.13 17.26
CA GLN A 42 -5.22 -8.41 16.07
C GLN A 42 -4.15 -7.35 15.78
N SER A 43 -3.45 -7.49 14.65
CA SER A 43 -2.53 -6.48 14.15
C SER A 43 -3.25 -5.60 13.14
N LYS A 44 -3.02 -4.30 13.22
CA LYS A 44 -3.57 -3.35 12.24
C LYS A 44 -2.46 -3.01 11.24
N VAL A 45 -2.79 -3.17 9.97
CA VAL A 45 -1.93 -2.80 8.84
C VAL A 45 -2.53 -1.54 8.26
N PHE A 46 -1.73 -0.48 8.21
CA PHE A 46 -2.10 0.75 7.53
C PHE A 46 -1.21 0.89 6.31
N GLY A 47 -1.83 1.06 5.16
CA GLY A 47 -1.15 1.39 3.92
C GLY A 47 -1.65 2.73 3.40
N ASP A 48 -0.75 3.55 2.90
CA ASP A 48 -1.13 4.59 1.97
C ASP A 48 -0.32 4.47 0.67
N GLN A 49 -0.89 5.03 -0.37
CA GLN A 49 -0.24 5.18 -1.65
C GLN A 49 -0.66 6.50 -2.27
N ILE A 50 0.33 7.30 -2.62
CA ILE A 50 0.15 8.49 -3.45
C ILE A 50 0.65 8.14 -4.84
N VAL A 51 -0.19 8.39 -5.83
CA VAL A 51 0.07 8.13 -7.24
C VAL A 51 -0.06 9.44 -8.00
N TYR A 52 0.87 9.72 -8.91
CA TYR A 52 0.69 10.75 -9.92
C TYR A 52 0.85 10.13 -11.31
N GLN A 53 -0.13 10.40 -12.15
CA GLN A 53 -0.12 10.04 -13.56
C GLN A 53 0.31 11.23 -14.39
N PHE A 54 1.34 11.03 -15.21
CA PHE A 54 1.75 11.94 -16.26
C PHE A 54 1.22 11.42 -17.60
N ALA A 55 0.42 12.22 -18.28
CA ALA A 55 0.05 12.08 -19.68
C ALA A 55 1.27 12.40 -20.55
N LEU A 56 1.81 11.40 -21.25
CA LEU A 56 2.92 11.64 -22.19
C LEU A 56 2.39 11.98 -23.58
N ASP A 57 1.32 11.30 -24.01
CA ASP A 57 0.60 11.48 -25.27
C ASP A 57 -0.76 10.76 -25.20
N GLU A 58 -1.64 10.92 -26.19
CA GLU A 58 -3.00 10.34 -26.29
C GLU A 58 -3.10 8.82 -26.03
N SER A 59 -1.99 8.10 -26.14
CA SER A 59 -1.92 6.64 -25.94
C SER A 59 -1.00 6.20 -24.80
N PHE A 60 -0.24 7.11 -24.20
CA PHE A 60 0.83 6.75 -23.25
C PHE A 60 0.77 7.58 -21.98
N SER A 61 0.96 6.89 -20.86
CA SER A 61 1.10 7.52 -19.55
C SER A 61 2.22 6.89 -18.73
N PHE A 62 2.76 7.68 -17.82
CA PHE A 62 3.73 7.28 -16.82
C PHE A 62 3.14 7.45 -15.43
N LEU A 63 3.24 6.42 -14.59
CA LEU A 63 2.78 6.45 -13.21
C LEU A 63 3.99 6.50 -12.27
N LEU A 64 4.05 7.55 -11.45
CA LEU A 64 4.93 7.63 -10.29
C LEU A 64 4.11 7.35 -9.04
N PHE A 65 4.53 6.38 -8.23
CA PHE A 65 3.88 6.16 -6.94
C PHE A 65 4.86 5.96 -5.80
N ALA A 66 4.42 6.45 -4.64
CA ALA A 66 5.04 6.25 -3.34
C ALA A 66 4.03 5.53 -2.46
N THR A 67 4.49 4.51 -1.74
CA THR A 67 3.66 3.81 -0.75
C THR A 67 4.40 3.73 0.58
N GLU A 68 3.66 3.99 1.65
CA GLU A 68 4.07 3.70 3.02
C GLU A 68 3.20 2.58 3.58
N ASN A 69 3.83 1.65 4.29
CA ASN A 69 3.12 0.64 5.07
C ASN A 69 3.61 0.70 6.52
N MET A 70 2.65 0.87 7.44
CA MET A 70 2.88 0.80 8.87
C MET A 70 2.16 -0.41 9.44
N ASN A 71 2.93 -1.31 10.04
CA ASN A 71 2.42 -2.44 10.79
C ASN A 71 2.50 -2.14 12.28
N GLU A 72 1.36 -2.16 12.96
CA GLU A 72 1.32 -2.12 14.40
C GLU A 72 1.06 -3.53 14.95
N GLY A 73 2.13 -4.12 15.49
CA GLY A 73 2.11 -5.42 16.15
C GLY A 73 3.04 -5.39 17.35
N GLY A 74 2.54 -5.86 18.49
CA GLY A 74 3.35 -6.01 19.70
C GLY A 74 3.24 -7.45 20.19
N LEU A 75 4.36 -8.09 20.51
CA LEU A 75 4.37 -9.36 21.24
C LEU A 75 3.66 -9.13 22.57
N ALA A 76 2.64 -9.93 22.89
CA ALA A 76 2.15 -9.99 24.25
C ALA A 76 3.24 -10.67 25.08
N GLU A 77 3.70 -9.99 26.14
CA GLU A 77 4.48 -10.62 27.22
C GLU A 77 3.63 -11.65 27.96
#